data_AF-A0A9P5UUV5-F1
#
_entry.id   AF-A0A9P5UUV5-F1
#
_cell.length_a   1.000
_cell.length_b   1.000
_cell.length_c   1.000
_cell.angle_alpha   90.00
_cell.angle_beta   90.00
_cell.angle_gamma   90.00
#
_symmetry.space_group_name_H-M   'P 1'
#
loop_
_entity.id
_entity.type
_entity.pdbx_description
1 polymer ?
#
loop_
_entity_poly.entity_id
_entity_poly.type
_entity_poly.pdbx_seq_one_letter_code
_entity_poly.pdbx_strand_id
1 'polypeptide(L)'
;MHQGIWSKVSANCYEIRGKTLGIVGYGHIGSQLSVLAESMGMRVYFHDVVPLMPLGTSKQVSSLDELLEISDFISLHVPETEDTKNMIGEQELSKMKQGSFLINASRGTVVQISALAKALRSGHIGGAAVDVFPKEPAANGKFFESELIGCPNTLLTPHIGGSTEEAQSMIGVEVSQALIKFINNGTSIGAVNFPEVDLRAIRDEENSIRLCYTHANVPGVLLRITNILSDHNVDKQFSDSKGKIAYLMADISDVTPEQIQDIYRRVSETPTNIVTRVLY
;
A
#
# COMPACT_ATOMS: atom_id res chain seq x y z
N MET A 1 -27.05 -6.46 -26.11
CA MET A 1 -26.72 -5.41 -27.12
C MET A 1 -25.68 -5.86 -28.14
N HIS A 2 -24.41 -6.16 -27.78
CA HIS A 2 -23.40 -6.64 -28.77
C HIS A 2 -23.83 -7.90 -29.54
N GLN A 3 -24.65 -8.75 -28.94
CA GLN A 3 -25.25 -9.93 -29.57
C GLN A 3 -26.54 -9.63 -30.36
N GLY A 4 -26.88 -8.36 -30.62
CA GLY A 4 -28.12 -7.95 -31.29
C GLY A 4 -29.39 -7.97 -30.41
N ILE A 5 -29.31 -8.45 -29.17
CA ILE A 5 -30.45 -8.51 -28.24
C ILE A 5 -30.69 -7.15 -27.57
N TRP A 6 -31.90 -6.59 -27.75
CA TRP A 6 -32.39 -5.37 -27.11
C TRP A 6 -33.24 -5.69 -25.89
N SER A 7 -32.79 -5.30 -24.69
CA SER A 7 -33.51 -5.53 -23.42
C SER A 7 -33.73 -4.22 -22.70
N LYS A 8 -34.89 -3.58 -22.93
CA LYS A 8 -35.29 -2.33 -22.28
C LYS A 8 -36.27 -2.63 -21.15
N VAL A 9 -35.75 -2.68 -19.93
CA VAL A 9 -36.51 -2.93 -18.69
C VAL A 9 -36.07 -1.96 -17.60
N SER A 10 -36.93 -1.70 -16.62
CA SER A 10 -36.62 -0.89 -15.43
C SER A 10 -36.51 -1.72 -14.15
N ALA A 11 -36.98 -2.97 -14.16
CA ALA A 11 -36.88 -3.86 -13.02
C ALA A 11 -35.40 -4.11 -12.68
N ASN A 12 -35.05 -3.98 -11.39
CA ASN A 12 -33.68 -4.09 -10.88
C ASN A 12 -32.67 -3.10 -11.47
N CYS A 13 -33.15 -1.94 -11.95
CA CYS A 13 -32.30 -0.81 -12.33
C CYS A 13 -32.45 0.31 -11.29
N TYR A 14 -31.34 0.79 -10.74
CA TYR A 14 -31.35 1.72 -9.61
C TYR A 14 -30.44 2.93 -9.86
N GLU A 15 -30.87 4.10 -9.38
CA GLU A 15 -29.95 5.22 -9.14
C GLU A 15 -29.02 4.88 -7.95
N ILE A 16 -27.76 5.32 -8.01
CA ILE A 16 -26.83 5.21 -6.88
C ILE A 16 -27.12 6.25 -5.79
N ARG A 17 -27.76 7.37 -6.14
CA ARG A 17 -28.14 8.42 -5.20
C ARG A 17 -29.05 7.85 -4.12
N GLY A 18 -28.74 8.13 -2.86
CA GLY A 18 -29.44 7.62 -1.68
C GLY A 18 -29.08 6.17 -1.30
N LYS A 19 -28.33 5.45 -2.14
CA LYS A 19 -27.83 4.11 -1.81
C LYS A 19 -26.66 4.19 -0.83
N THR A 20 -26.39 3.07 -0.20
CA THR A 20 -25.35 2.92 0.80
C THR A 20 -24.12 2.26 0.19
N LEU A 21 -22.99 2.95 0.22
CA LEU A 21 -21.68 2.38 -0.09
C LEU A 21 -21.00 1.96 1.21
N GLY A 22 -20.68 0.68 1.32
CA GLY A 22 -19.82 0.12 2.35
C GLY A 22 -18.39 0.02 1.85
N ILE A 23 -17.44 0.60 2.57
CA ILE A 23 -16.02 0.57 2.26
C ILE A 23 -15.30 -0.30 3.29
N VAL A 24 -14.66 -1.39 2.85
CA VAL A 24 -13.81 -2.23 3.71
C VAL A 24 -12.36 -1.80 3.52
N GLY A 25 -11.75 -1.23 4.55
CA GLY A 25 -10.44 -0.59 4.48
C GLY A 25 -10.54 0.89 4.10
N TYR A 26 -10.31 1.79 5.06
CA TYR A 26 -10.49 3.23 4.92
C TYR A 26 -9.15 4.00 4.88
N GLY A 27 -8.17 3.42 4.18
CA GLY A 27 -6.88 4.06 3.91
C GLY A 27 -6.94 5.09 2.76
N HIS A 28 -5.83 5.27 2.04
CA HIS A 28 -5.73 6.26 0.96
C HIS A 28 -6.83 6.13 -0.11
N ILE A 29 -7.08 4.91 -0.59
CA ILE A 29 -8.06 4.68 -1.67
C ILE A 29 -9.50 4.74 -1.14
N GLY A 30 -9.78 4.06 -0.01
CA GLY A 30 -11.13 4.03 0.58
C GLY A 30 -11.62 5.42 0.97
N SER A 31 -10.76 6.23 1.58
CA SER A 31 -11.10 7.62 1.92
C SER A 31 -11.35 8.48 0.68
N GLN A 32 -10.56 8.36 -0.38
CA GLN A 32 -10.80 9.10 -1.62
C GLN A 32 -12.09 8.65 -2.34
N LEU A 33 -12.37 7.34 -2.34
CA LEU A 33 -13.63 6.81 -2.86
C LEU A 33 -14.83 7.37 -2.11
N SER A 34 -14.74 7.54 -0.80
CA SER A 34 -15.82 8.12 0.01
C SER A 34 -16.22 9.52 -0.47
N VAL A 35 -15.23 10.38 -0.75
CA VAL A 35 -15.45 11.76 -1.19
C VAL A 35 -16.20 11.77 -2.52
N LEU A 36 -15.80 10.92 -3.46
CA LEU A 36 -16.46 10.79 -4.76
C LEU A 36 -17.88 10.24 -4.61
N ALA A 37 -18.08 9.22 -3.79
CA ALA A 37 -19.40 8.61 -3.57
C ALA A 37 -20.39 9.60 -2.92
N GLU A 38 -19.95 10.36 -1.91
CA GLU A 38 -20.75 11.42 -1.29
C GLU A 38 -21.12 12.52 -2.28
N SER A 39 -20.20 12.91 -3.17
CA SER A 39 -20.47 13.88 -4.24
C SER A 39 -21.57 13.43 -5.21
N MET A 40 -21.76 12.12 -5.35
CA MET A 40 -22.83 11.50 -6.14
C MET A 40 -24.11 11.24 -5.31
N GLY A 41 -24.14 11.68 -4.05
CA GLY A 41 -25.30 11.55 -3.16
C GLY A 41 -25.48 10.17 -2.53
N MET A 42 -24.42 9.35 -2.47
CA MET A 42 -24.45 8.09 -1.71
C MET A 42 -24.28 8.36 -0.22
N ARG A 43 -24.78 7.43 0.61
CA ARG A 43 -24.44 7.36 2.04
C ARG A 43 -23.23 6.46 2.20
N VAL A 44 -22.16 6.95 2.81
CA VAL A 44 -20.92 6.18 2.95
C VAL A 44 -20.77 5.68 4.38
N TYR A 45 -20.57 4.37 4.52
CA TYR A 45 -20.13 3.74 5.75
C TYR A 45 -18.84 2.99 5.47
N PHE A 46 -17.99 2.85 6.48
CA PHE A 46 -16.76 2.08 6.33
C PHE A 46 -16.46 1.25 7.56
N HIS A 47 -15.73 0.16 7.34
CA HIS A 47 -15.14 -0.63 8.40
C HIS A 47 -13.63 -0.69 8.18
N ASP A 48 -12.91 -0.46 9.27
CA ASP A 48 -11.46 -0.60 9.36
C ASP A 48 -11.12 -1.19 10.73
N VAL A 49 -10.00 -1.91 10.81
CA VAL A 49 -9.53 -2.56 12.04
C VAL A 49 -9.04 -1.54 13.07
N VAL A 50 -8.72 -0.32 12.63
CA VAL A 50 -8.36 0.80 13.51
C VAL A 50 -9.44 1.89 13.49
N PRO A 51 -9.61 2.63 14.59
CA PRO A 51 -10.45 3.82 14.59
C PRO A 51 -9.82 4.91 13.71
N LEU A 52 -10.58 5.42 12.74
CA LEU A 52 -10.11 6.43 11.80
C LEU A 52 -11.02 7.66 11.83
N MET A 53 -10.44 8.81 11.54
CA MET A 53 -11.22 10.04 11.39
C MET A 53 -11.97 9.99 10.04
N PRO A 54 -13.32 10.04 10.04
CA PRO A 54 -14.09 10.06 8.80
C PRO A 54 -13.87 11.36 8.02
N LEU A 55 -14.04 11.29 6.70
CA LEU A 55 -14.11 12.47 5.84
C LEU A 55 -15.58 12.77 5.51
N GLY A 56 -15.94 14.05 5.45
CA GLY A 56 -17.29 14.46 5.08
C GLY A 56 -18.35 13.92 6.03
N THR A 57 -19.32 13.20 5.48
CA THR A 57 -20.44 12.61 6.24
C THR A 57 -20.31 11.11 6.49
N SER A 58 -19.16 10.52 6.10
CA SER A 58 -18.90 9.10 6.22
C SER A 58 -18.89 8.65 7.68
N LYS A 59 -19.27 7.39 7.92
CA LYS A 59 -19.36 6.84 9.28
C LYS A 59 -18.64 5.51 9.39
N GLN A 60 -17.78 5.41 10.39
CA GLN A 60 -17.22 4.11 10.76
C GLN A 60 -18.30 3.26 11.44
N VAL A 61 -18.41 2.01 11.04
CA VAL A 61 -19.24 0.99 11.71
C VAL A 61 -18.36 0.06 12.54
N SER A 62 -18.97 -0.54 13.56
CA SER A 62 -18.25 -1.26 14.60
C SER A 62 -17.72 -2.62 14.15
N SER A 63 -18.35 -3.23 13.13
CA SER A 63 -17.97 -4.54 12.61
C SER A 63 -18.15 -4.64 11.10
N LEU A 64 -17.42 -5.58 10.48
CA LEU A 64 -17.61 -5.94 9.08
C LEU A 64 -19.04 -6.42 8.82
N ASP A 65 -19.60 -7.22 9.72
CA ASP A 65 -20.96 -7.76 9.60
C ASP A 65 -22.00 -6.64 9.50
N GLU A 66 -21.92 -5.64 10.38
CA GLU A 66 -22.78 -4.46 10.34
C GLU A 66 -22.67 -3.74 8.98
N LEU A 67 -21.45 -3.61 8.44
CA LEU A 67 -21.23 -2.98 7.14
C LEU A 67 -21.91 -3.76 6.00
N LEU A 68 -21.73 -5.08 5.97
CA LEU A 68 -22.26 -5.95 4.92
C LEU A 68 -23.80 -5.92 4.88
N GLU A 69 -24.44 -5.95 6.04
CA GLU A 69 -25.90 -5.96 6.17
C GLU A 69 -26.56 -4.64 5.72
N ILE A 70 -25.90 -3.49 5.93
CA ILE A 70 -26.48 -2.17 5.61
C ILE A 70 -26.13 -1.66 4.22
N SER A 71 -25.17 -2.27 3.53
CA SER A 71 -24.62 -1.74 2.27
C SER A 71 -25.35 -2.25 1.03
N ASP A 72 -25.60 -1.36 0.07
CA ASP A 72 -26.13 -1.72 -1.25
C ASP A 72 -24.99 -2.03 -2.23
N PHE A 73 -23.85 -1.37 -2.04
CA PHE A 73 -22.59 -1.61 -2.74
C PHE A 73 -21.49 -1.80 -1.70
N ILE A 74 -20.64 -2.81 -1.86
CA ILE A 74 -19.46 -3.02 -1.03
C ILE A 74 -18.21 -2.93 -1.90
N SER A 75 -17.23 -2.13 -1.48
CA SER A 75 -15.94 -1.98 -2.15
C SER A 75 -14.79 -2.31 -1.19
N LEU A 76 -13.87 -3.14 -1.65
CA LEU A 76 -12.74 -3.65 -0.86
C LEU A 76 -11.46 -2.87 -1.19
N HIS A 77 -10.78 -2.38 -0.15
CA HIS A 77 -9.55 -1.56 -0.21
C HIS A 77 -8.58 -1.93 0.92
N VAL A 78 -8.36 -3.24 1.11
CA VAL A 78 -7.50 -3.79 2.17
C VAL A 78 -6.15 -4.27 1.63
N PRO A 79 -5.10 -4.33 2.46
CA PRO A 79 -3.82 -4.94 2.09
C PRO A 79 -3.94 -6.47 1.98
N GLU A 80 -2.90 -7.11 1.42
CA GLU A 80 -2.79 -8.57 1.43
C GLU A 80 -2.05 -9.00 2.69
N THR A 81 -2.77 -9.67 3.59
CA THR A 81 -2.30 -10.17 4.88
C THR A 81 -3.00 -11.49 5.19
N GLU A 82 -2.55 -12.23 6.20
CA GLU A 82 -3.26 -13.43 6.63
C GLU A 82 -4.67 -13.12 7.13
N ASP A 83 -4.89 -11.97 7.76
CA ASP A 83 -6.21 -11.55 8.28
C ASP A 83 -7.21 -11.17 7.17
N THR A 84 -6.72 -10.71 6.02
CA THR A 84 -7.56 -10.28 4.89
C THR A 84 -7.78 -11.37 3.85
N LYS A 85 -7.06 -12.49 3.96
CA LYS A 85 -7.13 -13.61 3.02
C LYS A 85 -8.46 -14.36 3.15
N ASN A 86 -9.20 -14.40 2.05
CA ASN A 86 -10.56 -14.96 1.95
C ASN A 86 -11.52 -14.39 3.01
N MET A 87 -11.30 -13.16 3.48
CA MET A 87 -12.17 -12.53 4.47
C MET A 87 -13.60 -12.33 3.95
N ILE A 88 -13.80 -12.31 2.62
CA ILE A 88 -15.12 -12.35 1.99
C ILE A 88 -15.36 -13.76 1.43
N GLY A 89 -15.90 -14.63 2.28
CA GLY A 89 -16.27 -16.01 1.96
C GLY A 89 -17.78 -16.19 1.77
N GLU A 90 -18.24 -17.44 1.79
CA GLU A 90 -19.67 -17.77 1.66
C GLU A 90 -20.52 -17.16 2.79
N GLN A 91 -19.98 -17.12 4.02
CA GLN A 91 -20.66 -16.55 5.17
C GLN A 91 -20.85 -15.04 5.01
N GLU A 92 -19.81 -14.30 4.64
CA GLU A 92 -19.87 -12.84 4.49
C GLU A 92 -20.74 -12.44 3.31
N LEU A 93 -20.62 -13.16 2.18
CA LEU A 93 -21.49 -12.97 1.02
C LEU A 93 -22.96 -13.17 1.39
N SER A 94 -23.29 -14.12 2.28
CA SER A 94 -24.68 -14.36 2.71
C SER A 94 -25.26 -13.28 3.63
N LYS A 95 -24.41 -12.50 4.30
CA LYS A 95 -24.81 -11.36 5.13
C LYS A 95 -25.06 -10.10 4.30
N MET A 96 -24.50 -10.04 3.10
CA MET A 96 -24.77 -8.93 2.18
C MET A 96 -26.25 -8.89 1.81
N LYS A 97 -26.77 -7.70 1.50
CA LYS A 97 -28.16 -7.57 1.06
C LYS A 97 -28.40 -8.36 -0.22
N GLN A 98 -29.57 -8.97 -0.31
CA GLN A 98 -30.08 -9.55 -1.55
C GLN A 98 -30.09 -8.49 -2.67
N GLY A 99 -29.41 -8.78 -3.78
CA GLY A 99 -29.27 -7.89 -4.92
C GLY A 99 -28.22 -6.78 -4.77
N SER A 100 -27.39 -6.83 -3.72
CA SER A 100 -26.25 -5.93 -3.56
C SER A 100 -25.11 -6.21 -4.55
N PHE A 101 -24.12 -5.33 -4.60
CA PHE A 101 -22.98 -5.41 -5.50
C PHE A 101 -21.67 -5.46 -4.74
N LEU A 102 -20.72 -6.27 -5.23
CA LEU A 102 -19.37 -6.38 -4.67
C LEU A 102 -18.33 -5.88 -5.67
N ILE A 103 -17.42 -5.02 -5.22
CA ILE A 103 -16.29 -4.52 -6.00
C ILE A 103 -14.98 -4.90 -5.29
N ASN A 104 -14.09 -5.60 -6.01
CA ASN A 104 -12.74 -5.86 -5.54
C ASN A 104 -11.69 -5.41 -6.57
N ALA A 105 -11.04 -4.28 -6.26
CA ALA A 105 -9.86 -3.79 -6.95
C ALA A 105 -8.68 -3.60 -5.98
N SER A 106 -8.63 -4.41 -4.92
CA SER A 106 -7.60 -4.36 -3.89
C SER A 106 -6.55 -5.45 -4.06
N ARG A 107 -6.85 -6.66 -3.58
CA ARG A 107 -5.97 -7.83 -3.63
C ARG A 107 -6.75 -9.08 -4.05
N GLY A 108 -6.11 -9.92 -4.85
CA GLY A 108 -6.75 -11.08 -5.48
C GLY A 108 -7.16 -12.17 -4.49
N THR A 109 -6.54 -12.19 -3.31
CA THR A 109 -6.77 -13.20 -2.26
C THR A 109 -7.87 -12.84 -1.26
N VAL A 110 -8.47 -11.66 -1.36
CA VAL A 110 -9.43 -11.15 -0.36
C VAL A 110 -10.81 -11.82 -0.46
N VAL A 111 -11.20 -12.20 -1.67
CA VAL A 111 -12.51 -12.79 -1.95
C VAL A 111 -12.36 -14.25 -2.34
N GLN A 112 -13.15 -15.13 -1.73
CA GLN A 112 -13.25 -16.51 -2.16
C GLN A 112 -14.03 -16.60 -3.49
N ILE A 113 -13.31 -16.72 -4.60
CA ILE A 113 -13.85 -16.64 -5.97
C ILE A 113 -14.99 -17.65 -6.23
N SER A 114 -14.86 -18.89 -5.75
CA SER A 114 -15.89 -19.91 -5.92
C SER A 114 -17.21 -19.57 -5.18
N ALA A 115 -17.09 -18.99 -3.99
CA ALA A 115 -18.26 -18.53 -3.22
C ALA A 115 -18.94 -17.35 -3.92
N LEU A 116 -18.18 -16.39 -4.44
CA LEU A 116 -18.72 -15.26 -5.21
C LEU A 116 -19.42 -15.74 -6.48
N ALA A 117 -18.82 -16.68 -7.23
CA ALA A 117 -19.43 -17.26 -8.43
C ALA A 117 -20.78 -17.94 -8.11
N LYS A 118 -20.87 -18.70 -7.02
CA LYS A 118 -22.12 -19.30 -6.55
C LYS A 118 -23.16 -18.24 -6.20
N ALA A 119 -22.76 -17.21 -5.45
CA ALA A 119 -23.66 -16.14 -5.02
C ALA A 119 -24.21 -15.33 -6.23
N LEU A 120 -23.37 -15.03 -7.22
CA LEU A 120 -23.78 -14.38 -8.48
C LEU A 120 -24.74 -15.25 -9.29
N ARG A 121 -24.44 -16.55 -9.45
CA ARG A 121 -25.31 -17.48 -10.20
C ARG A 121 -26.66 -17.69 -9.50
N SER A 122 -26.68 -17.66 -8.17
CA SER A 122 -27.93 -17.72 -7.40
C SER A 122 -28.76 -16.43 -7.48
N GLY A 123 -28.15 -15.32 -7.90
CA GLY A 123 -28.75 -13.99 -7.89
C GLY A 123 -28.78 -13.31 -6.52
N HIS A 124 -28.19 -13.91 -5.48
CA HIS A 124 -28.04 -13.27 -4.17
C HIS A 124 -27.23 -11.97 -4.28
N ILE A 125 -26.11 -12.02 -4.99
CA ILE A 125 -25.36 -10.83 -5.40
C ILE A 125 -25.85 -10.41 -6.79
N GLY A 126 -26.31 -9.17 -6.91
CA GLY A 126 -26.90 -8.61 -8.14
C GLY A 126 -25.89 -8.38 -9.25
N GLY A 127 -24.60 -8.23 -8.90
CA GLY A 127 -23.48 -8.11 -9.81
C GLY A 127 -22.17 -7.88 -9.07
N ALA A 128 -21.05 -8.00 -9.78
CA ALA A 128 -19.72 -7.76 -9.21
C ALA A 128 -18.77 -7.11 -10.21
N ALA A 129 -17.77 -6.39 -9.70
CA ALA A 129 -16.62 -5.93 -10.46
C ALA A 129 -15.33 -6.43 -9.81
N VAL A 130 -14.53 -7.20 -10.54
CA VAL A 130 -13.31 -7.82 -10.03
C VAL A 130 -12.15 -7.51 -10.96
N ASP A 131 -11.15 -6.82 -10.41
CA ASP A 131 -9.93 -6.43 -11.14
C ASP A 131 -8.74 -7.32 -10.80
N VAL A 132 -8.75 -7.96 -9.63
CA VAL A 132 -7.64 -8.72 -9.06
C VAL A 132 -8.06 -10.15 -8.75
N PHE A 133 -7.17 -11.12 -8.98
CA PHE A 133 -7.49 -12.54 -8.89
C PHE A 133 -6.43 -13.33 -8.11
N PRO A 134 -6.77 -14.47 -7.47
CA PRO A 134 -5.78 -15.29 -6.76
C PRO A 134 -4.65 -15.80 -7.66
N LYS A 135 -4.94 -16.02 -8.94
CA LYS A 135 -3.98 -16.45 -9.96
C LYS A 135 -4.12 -15.55 -11.17
N GLU A 136 -3.09 -14.75 -11.43
CA GLU A 136 -3.06 -13.81 -12.55
C GLU A 136 -2.04 -14.26 -13.62
N PRO A 137 -2.32 -14.03 -14.91
CA PRO A 137 -1.35 -14.28 -15.98
C PRO A 137 -0.07 -13.45 -15.80
N ALA A 138 1.09 -14.06 -16.03
CA ALA A 138 2.38 -13.34 -15.97
C ALA A 138 2.60 -12.39 -17.16
N ALA A 139 1.81 -12.51 -18.22
CA ALA A 139 1.90 -11.70 -19.42
C ALA A 139 0.55 -11.60 -20.13
N ASN A 140 0.42 -10.60 -20.99
CA ASN A 140 -0.75 -10.43 -21.85
C ASN A 140 -0.91 -11.63 -22.79
N GLY A 141 -2.11 -12.22 -22.79
CA GLY A 141 -2.39 -13.40 -23.61
C GLY A 141 -3.73 -14.03 -23.29
N LYS A 142 -4.05 -15.12 -24.00
CA LYS A 142 -5.33 -15.83 -23.88
C LYS A 142 -5.24 -16.99 -22.87
N PHE A 143 -4.84 -16.69 -21.64
CA PHE A 143 -4.58 -17.69 -20.60
C PHE A 143 -5.26 -17.36 -19.26
N PHE A 144 -6.20 -16.40 -19.25
CA PHE A 144 -6.92 -16.06 -18.04
C PHE A 144 -8.02 -17.08 -17.76
N GLU A 145 -7.99 -17.65 -16.55
CA GLU A 145 -8.94 -18.65 -16.05
C GLU A 145 -9.56 -18.14 -14.76
N SER A 146 -10.89 -18.15 -14.66
CA SER A 146 -11.62 -17.80 -13.45
C SER A 146 -13.04 -18.36 -13.49
N GLU A 147 -13.55 -18.80 -12.35
CA GLU A 147 -14.95 -19.26 -12.19
C GLU A 147 -15.98 -18.15 -12.42
N LEU A 148 -15.53 -16.88 -12.39
CA LEU A 148 -16.34 -15.71 -12.68
C LEU A 148 -16.61 -15.50 -14.17
N ILE A 149 -15.87 -16.19 -15.05
CA ILE A 149 -16.12 -16.13 -16.49
C ILE A 149 -17.54 -16.66 -16.78
N GLY A 150 -18.35 -15.83 -17.44
CA GLY A 150 -19.74 -16.14 -17.75
C GLY A 150 -20.72 -16.00 -16.58
N CYS A 151 -20.29 -15.53 -15.40
CA CYS A 151 -21.23 -15.14 -14.35
C CYS A 151 -22.08 -13.92 -14.80
N PRO A 152 -23.37 -13.87 -14.41
CA PRO A 152 -24.24 -12.76 -14.78
C PRO A 152 -23.76 -11.44 -14.15
N ASN A 153 -23.99 -10.32 -14.82
CA ASN A 153 -23.74 -8.96 -14.31
C ASN A 153 -22.34 -8.77 -13.70
N THR A 154 -21.32 -9.43 -14.27
CA THR A 154 -19.96 -9.42 -13.74
C THR A 154 -19.02 -8.68 -14.69
N LEU A 155 -18.29 -7.70 -14.15
CA LEU A 155 -17.20 -7.01 -14.83
C LEU A 155 -15.88 -7.62 -14.38
N LEU A 156 -15.06 -8.04 -15.34
CA LEU A 156 -13.72 -8.56 -15.12
C LEU A 156 -12.73 -7.63 -15.82
N THR A 157 -11.81 -7.06 -15.07
CA THR A 157 -10.75 -6.20 -15.60
C THR A 157 -9.38 -6.78 -15.27
N PRO A 158 -8.37 -6.63 -16.14
CA PRO A 158 -7.11 -7.37 -16.01
C PRO A 158 -6.08 -6.63 -15.13
N HIS A 159 -6.38 -6.42 -13.85
CA HIS A 159 -5.53 -5.73 -12.88
C HIS A 159 -5.05 -4.35 -13.36
N ILE A 160 -6.02 -3.52 -13.74
CA ILE A 160 -5.78 -2.18 -14.30
C ILE A 160 -6.30 -1.04 -13.42
N GLY A 161 -6.70 -1.29 -12.18
CA GLY A 161 -7.21 -0.27 -11.27
C GLY A 161 -6.26 0.93 -11.05
N GLY A 162 -4.95 0.70 -11.12
CA GLY A 162 -3.91 1.75 -11.07
C GLY A 162 -3.29 2.11 -12.42
N SER A 163 -3.71 1.49 -13.52
CA SER A 163 -3.04 1.56 -14.83
C SER A 163 -3.54 2.74 -15.66
N THR A 164 -3.19 3.96 -15.23
CA THR A 164 -3.50 5.22 -15.93
C THR A 164 -2.21 6.01 -16.20
N GLU A 165 -2.23 6.88 -17.21
CA GLU A 165 -1.07 7.75 -17.55
C GLU A 165 -0.74 8.71 -16.41
N GLU A 166 -1.75 9.24 -15.73
CA GLU A 166 -1.59 10.08 -14.56
C GLU A 166 -0.91 9.32 -13.41
N ALA A 167 -1.32 8.07 -13.17
CA ALA A 167 -0.67 7.22 -12.17
C ALA A 167 0.79 6.92 -12.55
N GLN A 168 1.08 6.62 -13.82
CA GLN A 168 2.45 6.41 -14.29
C GLN A 168 3.32 7.66 -14.08
N SER A 169 2.78 8.85 -14.37
CA SER A 169 3.47 10.11 -14.13
C SER A 169 3.78 10.30 -12.64
N MET A 170 2.81 10.07 -11.77
CA MET A 170 2.98 10.17 -10.32
C MET A 170 4.00 9.16 -9.77
N ILE A 171 3.98 7.92 -10.25
CA ILE A 171 4.99 6.90 -9.90
C ILE A 171 6.38 7.37 -10.29
N GLY A 172 6.54 7.92 -11.50
CA GLY A 172 7.80 8.48 -11.97
C GLY A 172 8.34 9.56 -11.04
N VAL A 173 7.48 10.47 -10.59
CA VAL A 173 7.84 11.52 -9.63
C VAL A 173 8.20 10.93 -8.26
N GLU A 174 7.37 10.07 -7.70
CA GLU A 174 7.53 9.49 -6.37
C GLU A 174 8.84 8.68 -6.25
N VAL A 175 9.07 7.76 -7.19
CA VAL A 175 10.27 6.92 -7.20
C VAL A 175 11.52 7.76 -7.45
N SER A 176 11.47 8.75 -8.35
CA SER A 176 12.60 9.66 -8.58
C SER A 176 12.93 10.46 -7.33
N GLN A 177 11.92 10.96 -6.61
CA GLN A 177 12.12 11.67 -5.35
C GLN A 177 12.72 10.77 -4.27
N ALA A 178 12.26 9.52 -4.15
CA ALA A 178 12.82 8.55 -3.21
C ALA A 178 14.30 8.28 -3.51
N LEU A 179 14.66 8.09 -4.78
CA LEU A 179 16.05 7.89 -5.21
C LEU A 179 16.92 9.14 -4.95
N ILE A 180 16.44 10.33 -5.31
CA ILE A 180 17.15 11.59 -5.08
C ILE A 180 17.41 11.79 -3.58
N LYS A 181 16.39 11.55 -2.75
CA LYS A 181 16.52 11.64 -1.29
C LYS A 181 17.51 10.63 -0.72
N PHE A 182 17.50 9.37 -1.16
CA PHE A 182 18.48 8.37 -0.73
C PHE A 182 19.91 8.69 -1.20
N ILE A 183 20.06 9.21 -2.43
CA ILE A 183 21.36 9.57 -2.98
C ILE A 183 21.93 10.80 -2.25
N ASN A 184 21.15 11.86 -2.09
CA ASN A 184 21.65 13.12 -1.55
C ASN A 184 21.65 13.15 -0.02
N ASN A 185 20.66 12.52 0.63
CA ASN A 185 20.46 12.66 2.07
C ASN A 185 20.64 11.34 2.84
N GLY A 186 20.73 10.20 2.15
CA GLY A 186 20.85 8.87 2.77
C GLY A 186 19.54 8.26 3.26
N THR A 187 18.43 9.01 3.26
CA THR A 187 17.15 8.55 3.80
C THR A 187 16.60 7.34 3.04
N SER A 188 16.16 6.34 3.78
CA SER A 188 15.66 5.06 3.27
C SER A 188 14.20 4.79 3.64
N ILE A 189 13.45 5.83 4.05
CA ILE A 189 12.01 5.71 4.33
C ILE A 189 11.26 5.20 3.10
N GLY A 190 10.38 4.23 3.32
CA GLY A 190 9.63 3.57 2.25
C GLY A 190 10.42 2.51 1.48
N ALA A 191 11.67 2.21 1.86
CA ALA A 191 12.44 1.14 1.26
C ALA A 191 11.86 -0.23 1.61
N VAL A 192 11.46 -0.99 0.58
CA VAL A 192 10.79 -2.29 0.76
C VAL A 192 11.71 -3.38 1.33
N ASN A 193 13.02 -3.28 1.09
CA ASN A 193 14.02 -4.31 1.39
C ASN A 193 15.20 -3.81 2.24
N PHE A 194 15.10 -2.63 2.84
CA PHE A 194 16.18 -1.99 3.58
C PHE A 194 15.67 -1.47 4.94
N PRO A 195 16.52 -1.29 5.97
CA PRO A 195 16.12 -0.61 7.21
C PRO A 195 15.66 0.82 6.90
N GLU A 196 14.68 1.33 7.65
CA GLU A 196 14.08 2.64 7.38
C GLU A 196 14.70 3.69 8.31
N VAL A 197 15.54 4.54 7.74
CA VAL A 197 16.28 5.58 8.47
C VAL A 197 16.04 6.92 7.81
N ASP A 198 15.79 7.94 8.64
CA ASP A 198 15.75 9.33 8.19
C ASP A 198 16.46 10.23 9.21
N LEU A 199 17.07 11.29 8.70
CA LEU A 199 17.60 12.39 9.50
C LEU A 199 17.25 13.70 8.79
N ARG A 200 16.88 14.71 9.59
CA ARG A 200 16.74 16.11 9.12
C ARG A 200 17.96 16.51 8.28
N ALA A 201 17.75 17.38 7.29
CA ALA A 201 18.80 17.83 6.37
C ALA A 201 20.13 18.15 7.07
N ILE A 202 21.24 17.86 6.39
CA ILE A 202 22.58 18.25 6.82
C ILE A 202 22.54 19.78 6.97
N ARG A 203 23.13 20.29 8.06
CA ARG A 203 23.19 21.74 8.20
C ARG A 203 24.19 22.26 7.18
N ASP A 204 23.85 23.35 6.52
CA ASP A 204 24.72 24.03 5.53
C ASP A 204 25.85 24.78 6.27
N GLU A 205 26.54 24.08 7.16
CA GLU A 205 27.66 24.56 7.96
C GLU A 205 28.94 24.05 7.30
N GLU A 206 29.94 24.93 7.10
CA GLU A 206 31.24 24.53 6.57
C GLU A 206 31.81 23.37 7.39
N ASN A 207 32.32 22.34 6.71
CA ASN A 207 32.97 21.17 7.33
C ASN A 207 32.05 20.20 8.08
N SER A 208 30.77 20.10 7.70
CA SER A 208 29.88 19.02 8.14
C SER A 208 29.80 17.88 7.12
N ILE A 209 29.73 16.64 7.58
CA ILE A 209 29.48 15.47 6.74
C ILE A 209 28.34 14.61 7.30
N ARG A 210 27.75 13.79 6.43
CA ARG A 210 26.88 12.68 6.83
C ARG A 210 27.50 11.35 6.46
N LEU A 211 27.81 10.56 7.47
CA LEU A 211 28.23 9.17 7.34
C LEU A 211 26.99 8.29 7.18
N CYS A 212 26.95 7.52 6.09
CA CYS A 212 25.96 6.50 5.80
C CYS A 212 26.65 5.14 5.82
N TYR A 213 26.35 4.32 6.82
CA TYR A 213 27.03 3.04 7.06
C TYR A 213 26.04 1.88 7.06
N THR A 214 26.16 1.02 6.05
CA THR A 214 25.39 -0.23 5.94
C THR A 214 26.27 -1.38 6.38
N HIS A 215 25.75 -2.23 7.26
CA HIS A 215 26.54 -3.28 7.88
C HIS A 215 25.74 -4.54 8.21
N ALA A 216 26.47 -5.64 8.45
CA ALA A 216 25.89 -6.84 9.02
C ALA A 216 25.30 -6.53 10.40
N ASN A 217 24.07 -6.99 10.66
CA ASN A 217 23.39 -6.80 11.93
C ASN A 217 23.94 -7.78 12.98
N VAL A 218 25.08 -7.43 13.59
CA VAL A 218 25.75 -8.22 14.63
C VAL A 218 26.13 -7.38 15.85
N PRO A 219 26.24 -7.97 17.04
CA PRO A 219 26.58 -7.23 18.26
C PRO A 219 27.93 -6.49 18.17
N GLY A 220 28.01 -5.33 18.82
CA GLY A 220 29.25 -4.56 18.98
C GLY A 220 29.61 -3.63 17.81
N VAL A 221 28.85 -3.63 16.71
CA VAL A 221 29.11 -2.73 15.58
C VAL A 221 28.94 -1.27 15.97
N LEU A 222 27.86 -0.92 16.66
CA LEU A 222 27.63 0.47 17.10
C LEU A 222 28.75 0.99 18.00
N LEU A 223 29.22 0.19 18.97
CA LEU A 223 30.36 0.55 19.82
C LEU A 223 31.63 0.81 18.99
N ARG A 224 31.90 -0.03 17.99
CA ARG A 224 33.05 0.12 17.10
C ARG A 224 32.97 1.43 16.31
N ILE A 225 31.80 1.78 15.79
CA ILE A 225 31.58 3.04 15.06
C ILE A 225 31.72 4.23 16.01
N THR A 226 31.10 4.19 17.19
CA THR A 226 31.25 5.26 18.19
C THR A 226 32.71 5.47 18.61
N ASN A 227 33.51 4.40 18.73
CA ASN A 227 34.94 4.50 19.01
C ASN A 227 35.76 5.05 17.82
N ILE A 228 35.31 4.88 16.58
CA ILE A 228 35.95 5.51 15.42
C ILE A 228 35.69 7.02 15.43
N LEU A 229 34.48 7.41 15.82
CA LEU A 229 34.01 8.78 15.85
C LEU A 229 34.32 9.52 17.17
N SER A 230 35.03 8.90 18.12
CA SER A 230 35.17 9.40 19.50
C SER A 230 35.84 10.77 19.62
N ASP A 231 36.68 11.13 18.65
CA ASP A 231 37.41 12.40 18.62
C ASP A 231 36.66 13.48 17.82
N HIS A 232 35.42 13.19 17.39
CA HIS A 232 34.56 14.06 16.59
C HIS A 232 33.21 14.30 17.27
N ASN A 233 32.60 15.45 16.97
CA ASN A 233 31.26 15.75 17.45
C ASN A 233 30.21 15.12 16.52
N VAL A 234 29.33 14.26 17.06
CA VAL A 234 28.23 13.62 16.33
C VAL A 234 26.93 14.34 16.66
N ASP A 235 26.43 15.19 15.77
CA ASP A 235 25.25 16.03 16.02
C ASP A 235 23.94 15.26 15.98
N LYS A 236 23.89 14.23 15.12
CA LYS A 236 22.69 13.44 14.87
C LYS A 236 23.13 12.03 14.56
N GLN A 237 22.41 11.06 15.10
CA GLN A 237 22.63 9.66 14.76
C GLN A 237 21.30 8.93 14.79
N PHE A 238 21.07 8.08 13.81
CA PHE A 238 19.95 7.15 13.79
C PHE A 238 20.43 5.81 13.23
N SER A 239 19.96 4.73 13.80
CA SER A 239 20.20 3.40 13.27
C SER A 239 18.96 2.54 13.37
N ASP A 240 18.70 1.78 12.31
CA ASP A 240 17.67 0.75 12.25
C ASP A 240 18.23 -0.54 11.65
N SER A 241 17.54 -1.65 11.87
CA SER A 241 17.94 -2.96 11.38
C SER A 241 16.78 -3.76 10.83
N LYS A 242 17.03 -4.51 9.76
CA LYS A 242 16.05 -5.37 9.10
C LYS A 242 16.70 -6.71 8.77
N GLY A 243 16.37 -7.72 9.56
CA GLY A 243 16.96 -9.05 9.44
C GLY A 243 18.48 -9.02 9.65
N LYS A 244 19.24 -9.40 8.60
CA LYS A 244 20.70 -9.53 8.65
C LYS A 244 21.47 -8.24 8.37
N ILE A 245 20.77 -7.15 8.03
CA ILE A 245 21.37 -5.87 7.63
C ILE A 245 20.91 -4.79 8.59
N ALA A 246 21.81 -3.87 8.91
CA ALA A 246 21.52 -2.65 9.64
C ALA A 246 22.09 -1.44 8.89
N TYR A 247 21.46 -0.30 9.08
CA TYR A 247 21.84 0.96 8.46
C TYR A 247 21.94 2.03 9.53
N LEU A 248 23.03 2.77 9.51
CA LEU A 248 23.32 3.87 10.41
C LEU A 248 23.60 5.13 9.59
N MET A 249 22.95 6.22 9.99
CA MET A 249 23.26 7.56 9.53
C MET A 249 23.79 8.37 10.71
N ALA A 250 24.87 9.10 10.51
CA ALA A 250 25.44 10.01 11.51
C ALA A 250 25.92 11.31 10.86
N ASP A 251 25.51 12.46 11.40
CA ASP A 251 26.01 13.77 11.01
C ASP A 251 27.16 14.17 11.94
N ILE A 252 28.27 14.61 11.36
CA ILE A 252 29.52 14.91 12.08
C ILE A 252 29.95 16.32 11.67
N SER A 253 30.14 17.22 12.64
CA SER A 253 30.55 18.61 12.41
C SER A 253 32.06 18.81 12.56
N ASP A 254 32.54 19.95 12.06
CA ASP A 254 33.89 20.45 12.28
C ASP A 254 35.02 19.49 11.84
N VAL A 255 34.82 18.78 10.71
CA VAL A 255 35.78 17.79 10.20
C VAL A 255 36.59 18.29 9.01
N THR A 256 37.93 18.17 9.08
CA THR A 256 38.81 18.50 7.95
C THR A 256 38.76 17.43 6.85
N PRO A 257 39.14 17.74 5.60
CA PRO A 257 39.22 16.75 4.52
C PRO A 257 40.04 15.50 4.86
N GLU A 258 41.13 15.63 5.62
CA GLU A 258 41.96 14.50 6.07
C GLU A 258 41.21 13.64 7.09
N GLN A 259 40.47 14.26 8.02
CA GLN A 259 39.64 13.54 9.00
C GLN A 259 38.48 12.81 8.33
N ILE A 260 37.85 13.41 7.32
CA ILE A 260 36.79 12.77 6.52
C ILE A 260 37.33 11.48 5.86
N GLN A 261 38.53 11.55 5.26
CA GLN A 261 39.17 10.38 4.65
C GLN A 261 39.52 9.29 5.68
N ASP A 262 40.01 9.67 6.86
CA ASP A 262 40.33 8.72 7.93
C ASP A 262 39.06 8.03 8.47
N ILE A 263 38.00 8.80 8.74
CA ILE A 263 36.69 8.26 9.16
C ILE A 263 36.19 7.27 8.11
N TYR A 264 36.12 7.67 6.84
CA TYR A 264 35.64 6.82 5.75
C TYR A 264 36.44 5.51 5.68
N ARG A 265 37.77 5.60 5.73
CA ARG A 265 38.66 4.43 5.66
C ARG A 265 38.43 3.50 6.85
N ARG A 266 38.48 4.01 8.09
CA ARG A 266 38.33 3.20 9.31
C ARG A 266 36.97 2.52 9.40
N VAL A 267 35.90 3.20 8.98
CA VAL A 267 34.55 2.61 8.91
C VAL A 267 34.47 1.56 7.81
N SER A 268 35.02 1.85 6.63
CA SER A 268 34.98 0.93 5.48
C SER A 268 35.79 -0.36 5.69
N GLU A 269 36.87 -0.29 6.47
CA GLU A 269 37.72 -1.43 6.83
C GLU A 269 37.14 -2.30 7.95
N THR A 270 36.00 -1.92 8.54
CA THR A 270 35.34 -2.78 9.54
C THR A 270 34.90 -4.11 8.92
N PRO A 271 35.06 -5.25 9.61
CA PRO A 271 34.74 -6.56 9.06
C PRO A 271 33.24 -6.77 8.77
N THR A 272 32.39 -5.89 9.32
CA THR A 272 30.94 -5.92 9.17
C THR A 272 30.44 -4.96 8.09
N ASN A 273 31.32 -4.15 7.50
CA ASN A 273 30.95 -3.19 6.46
C ASN A 273 30.37 -3.91 5.25
N ILE A 274 29.23 -3.43 4.78
CA ILE A 274 28.64 -3.82 3.50
C ILE A 274 28.87 -2.68 2.51
N VAL A 275 28.44 -1.47 2.86
CA VAL A 275 28.64 -0.24 2.07
C VAL A 275 28.78 0.94 3.01
N THR A 276 29.76 1.80 2.75
CA THR A 276 29.92 3.09 3.42
C THR A 276 29.85 4.22 2.38
N ARG A 277 29.16 5.30 2.70
CA ARG A 277 29.09 6.53 1.90
C ARG A 277 29.25 7.74 2.81
N VAL A 278 29.85 8.80 2.28
CA VAL A 278 29.88 10.12 2.92
C VAL A 278 29.11 11.08 2.03
N LEU A 279 28.17 11.80 2.61
CA LEU A 279 27.36 12.83 1.98
C LEU A 279 27.74 14.20 2.56
N TYR A 280 27.50 15.24 1.78
CA TYR A 280 27.79 16.64 2.10
C TYR A 280 26.49 17.44 2.01
#